data_AF-A0AAA9SBU7-F1
#
_entry.id   AF-A0AAA9SBU7-F1
#
_cell.length_a   1.000
_cell.length_b   1.000
_cell.length_c   1.000
_cell.angle_alpha   90.00
_cell.angle_beta   90.00
_cell.angle_gamma   90.00
#
_symmetry.space_group_name_H-M   'P 1'
#
loop_
_entity.id
_entity.type
_entity.pdbx_description
1 polymer ?
#
loop_
_entity_poly.entity_id
_entity_poly.type
_entity_poly.pdbx_seq_one_letter_code
_entity_poly.pdbx_strand_id
1 'polypeptide(L)'
;MSSVLHFYVRPSGHERAASEYIQRKLQRELPELQGVKTEQCYNVNWTAESFPSNKEMKKLTWLFGCPLLLDDVAQESWLRPGPTDLLLEVGPRLNFSTPTSSNIVSVCQAAGLGAVDRVEPTRRYLLSVWP
;
A
#
# COMPACT_ATOMS: atom_id res chain seq x y z
N MET A 1 23.02 -0.77 2.78
CA MET A 1 22.12 0.39 2.95
C MET A 1 20.70 -0.16 2.95
N SER A 2 19.86 0.18 3.94
CA SER A 2 18.47 -0.29 3.93
C SER A 2 17.67 0.45 2.87
N SER A 3 17.00 -0.27 1.97
CA SER A 3 16.09 0.30 0.98
C SER A 3 14.65 0.02 1.38
N VAL A 4 13.75 0.98 1.13
CA VAL A 4 12.31 0.77 1.30
C VAL A 4 11.74 0.41 -0.06
N LEU A 5 11.15 -0.78 -0.14
CA LEU A 5 10.41 -1.26 -1.31
C LEU A 5 8.93 -0.97 -1.10
N HIS A 6 8.27 -0.52 -2.15
CA HIS A 6 6.84 -0.22 -2.13
C HIS A 6 6.09 -1.24 -2.97
N PHE A 7 5.07 -1.86 -2.38
CA PHE A 7 4.13 -2.72 -3.08
C PHE A 7 2.74 -2.14 -2.93
N TYR A 8 2.23 -1.57 -4.01
CA TYR A 8 0.88 -1.05 -4.09
C TYR A 8 -0.07 -2.20 -4.36
N VAL A 9 -1.22 -2.24 -3.71
CA VAL A 9 -2.29 -3.22 -3.95
C VAL A 9 -3.60 -2.53 -4.31
N ARG A 10 -4.21 -2.98 -5.41
CA ARG A 10 -5.46 -2.43 -5.91
C ARG A 10 -6.60 -2.82 -4.97
N PRO A 11 -7.51 -1.90 -4.63
CA PRO A 11 -8.67 -2.24 -3.82
C PRO A 11 -9.52 -3.31 -4.49
N SER A 12 -9.78 -4.39 -3.73
CA SER A 12 -10.70 -5.45 -4.12
C SER A 12 -12.17 -5.02 -3.96
N GLY A 13 -13.12 -5.87 -4.37
CA GLY A 13 -14.55 -5.53 -4.35
C GLY A 13 -15.09 -5.03 -3.01
N HIS A 14 -14.60 -5.57 -1.88
CA HIS A 14 -15.00 -5.11 -0.55
C HIS A 14 -14.48 -3.71 -0.20
N GLU A 15 -13.33 -3.31 -0.74
CA GLU A 15 -12.76 -1.99 -0.50
C GLU A 15 -13.46 -0.88 -1.29
N ARG A 16 -14.15 -1.20 -2.40
CA ARG A 16 -14.98 -0.23 -3.14
C ARG A 16 -16.11 0.34 -2.28
N ALA A 17 -16.79 -0.52 -1.52
CA ALA A 17 -17.83 -0.07 -0.59
C ALA A 17 -17.26 0.86 0.50
N ALA A 18 -16.04 0.59 0.97
CA ALA A 18 -15.36 1.45 1.92
C ALA A 18 -14.98 2.81 1.31
N SER A 19 -14.48 2.84 0.06
CA SER A 19 -14.17 4.11 -0.62
C SER A 19 -15.41 4.96 -0.86
N GLU A 20 -16.55 4.35 -1.21
CA GLU A 20 -17.82 5.07 -1.36
C GLU A 20 -18.32 5.65 -0.03
N TYR A 21 -18.20 4.89 1.05
CA TYR A 21 -18.52 5.39 2.39
C TYR A 21 -17.64 6.58 2.78
N ILE A 22 -16.32 6.49 2.55
CA ILE A 22 -15.36 7.55 2.83
C ILE A 22 -15.68 8.79 2.01
N GLN A 23 -15.95 8.64 0.71
CA GLN A 23 -16.36 9.74 -0.15
C GLN A 23 -17.61 10.43 0.38
N ARG A 24 -18.67 9.68 0.73
CA ARG A 24 -19.91 10.26 1.29
C ARG A 24 -19.68 11.02 2.58
N LYS A 25 -18.76 10.57 3.43
CA LYS A 25 -18.43 11.25 4.68
C LYS A 25 -17.64 12.53 4.41
N LEU A 26 -16.64 12.47 3.53
CA LEU A 26 -15.82 13.64 3.19
C LEU A 26 -16.62 14.71 2.44
N GLN A 27 -17.55 14.33 1.56
CA GLN A 27 -18.41 15.28 0.84
C GLN A 27 -19.30 16.13 1.75
N ARG A 28 -19.56 15.70 3.00
CA ARG A 28 -20.29 16.51 3.98
C ARG A 28 -19.46 17.69 4.50
N GLU A 29 -18.15 17.50 4.61
CA GLU A 29 -17.20 18.50 5.11
C GLU A 29 -16.54 19.29 3.96
N LEU A 30 -16.40 18.66 2.79
CA LEU A 30 -15.80 19.20 1.56
C LEU A 30 -16.77 19.00 0.38
N PRO A 31 -17.77 19.88 0.22
CA PRO A 31 -18.77 19.77 -0.86
C PRO A 31 -18.16 19.76 -2.27
N GLU A 32 -16.98 20.37 -2.45
CA GLU A 32 -16.23 20.43 -3.71
C GLU A 32 -15.54 19.11 -4.11
N LEU A 33 -15.54 18.09 -3.23
CA LEU A 33 -14.90 16.81 -3.49
C LEU A 33 -15.66 15.99 -4.55
N GLN A 34 -15.05 15.79 -5.72
CA GLN A 34 -15.65 15.04 -6.81
C GLN A 34 -15.44 13.53 -6.69
N GLY A 35 -14.31 13.10 -6.14
CA GLY A 35 -13.99 11.68 -6.06
C GLY A 35 -12.88 11.35 -5.07
N VAL A 36 -12.91 10.11 -4.60
CA VAL A 36 -11.86 9.51 -3.76
C VAL A 36 -11.45 8.20 -4.40
N LYS A 37 -10.17 8.06 -4.71
CA LYS A 37 -9.57 6.76 -5.06
C LYS A 37 -8.67 6.33 -3.92
N THR A 38 -8.65 5.04 -3.64
CA THR A 38 -7.83 4.46 -2.58
C THR A 38 -6.90 3.41 -3.13
N GLU A 39 -5.78 3.22 -2.45
CA GLU A 39 -4.78 2.21 -2.77
C GLU A 39 -4.12 1.78 -1.45
N GLN A 40 -3.87 0.49 -1.30
CA GLN A 40 -3.11 -0.02 -0.17
C GLN A 40 -1.62 -0.03 -0.56
N CYS A 41 -0.72 0.31 0.36
CA CYS A 41 0.72 0.23 0.13
C CYS A 41 1.39 -0.57 1.25
N TYR A 42 2.22 -1.54 0.91
CA TYR A 42 3.12 -2.19 1.84
C TYR A 42 4.51 -1.56 1.71
N ASN A 43 4.96 -0.93 2.79
CA ASN A 43 6.29 -0.36 2.89
C ASN A 43 7.21 -1.40 3.53
N VAL A 44 8.04 -2.02 2.70
CA VAL A 44 8.90 -3.14 3.07
C VAL A 44 10.32 -2.63 3.24
N ASN A 45 10.84 -2.69 4.47
CA ASN A 45 12.25 -2.40 4.71
C ASN A 45 13.09 -3.63 4.33
N TRP A 46 14.03 -3.42 3.41
CA TRP A 46 14.93 -4.44 2.89
C TRP A 46 16.36 -4.15 3.35
N THR A 47 16.94 -5.08 4.10
CA THR A 47 18.20 -4.86 4.82
C THR A 47 19.44 -5.36 4.08
N ALA A 48 19.29 -6.22 3.07
CA ALA A 48 20.43 -6.73 2.31
C ALA A 48 21.04 -5.63 1.42
N GLU A 49 22.34 -5.76 1.16
CA GLU A 49 23.09 -4.79 0.35
C GLU A 49 22.63 -4.78 -1.12
N SER A 50 22.29 -5.95 -1.65
CA SER A 50 21.76 -6.09 -3.00
C SER A 50 20.24 -5.98 -3.02
N PHE A 51 19.69 -5.43 -4.10
CA PHE A 51 18.25 -5.50 -4.38
C PHE A 51 17.74 -6.95 -4.40
N PRO A 52 16.46 -7.20 -4.07
CA PRO A 52 15.90 -8.55 -4.15
C PRO A 52 16.08 -9.13 -5.55
N SER A 53 16.46 -10.40 -5.61
CA SER A 53 16.50 -11.15 -6.86
C SER A 53 15.11 -11.26 -7.49
N ASN A 54 15.05 -11.58 -8.79
CA ASN A 54 13.76 -11.79 -9.48
C ASN A 54 12.88 -12.85 -8.81
N LYS A 55 13.49 -13.86 -8.15
CA LYS A 55 12.74 -14.88 -7.39
C LYS A 55 12.16 -14.31 -6.11
N GLU A 56 12.93 -13.53 -5.37
CA GLU A 56 12.47 -12.88 -4.13
C GLU A 56 11.40 -11.83 -4.43
N MET A 57 11.58 -11.05 -5.50
CA MET A 57 10.60 -10.07 -5.94
C MET A 57 9.26 -10.75 -6.26
N LYS A 58 9.28 -11.87 -6.99
CA LYS A 58 8.05 -12.64 -7.27
C LYS A 58 7.38 -13.17 -6.00
N LYS A 59 8.15 -13.61 -5.01
CA LYS A 59 7.60 -14.04 -3.70
C LYS A 59 6.96 -12.88 -2.97
N LEU A 60 7.61 -11.71 -2.92
CA LEU A 60 7.08 -10.51 -2.28
C LEU A 60 5.78 -10.06 -2.94
N THR A 61 5.76 -9.94 -4.26
CA THR A 61 4.54 -9.60 -5.02
C THR A 61 3.41 -10.60 -4.75
N TRP A 62 3.70 -11.90 -4.72
CA TRP A 62 2.70 -12.93 -4.42
C TRP A 62 2.17 -12.84 -2.98
N LEU A 63 3.02 -12.59 -2.00
CA LEU A 63 2.63 -12.51 -0.58
C LEU A 63 1.69 -11.34 -0.29
N PHE A 64 1.84 -10.22 -1.00
CA PHE A 64 1.02 -9.03 -0.79
C PHE A 64 -0.26 -9.02 -1.63
N GLY A 65 -0.38 -9.94 -2.60
CA GLY A 65 -1.52 -10.03 -3.50
C GLY A 65 -2.66 -10.87 -2.96
N CYS A 66 -3.83 -10.70 -3.55
CA CYS A 66 -4.97 -11.55 -3.31
C CYS A 66 -4.80 -12.87 -4.09
N PRO A 67 -4.93 -14.05 -3.43
CA PRO A 67 -4.84 -15.34 -4.13
C PRO A 67 -5.88 -15.55 -5.24
N LEU A 68 -6.95 -14.74 -5.26
CA LEU A 68 -8.07 -14.83 -6.19
C LEU A 68 -8.00 -13.80 -7.33
N LEU A 69 -7.08 -12.86 -7.27
CA LEU A 69 -6.92 -11.83 -8.30
C LEU A 69 -5.51 -11.93 -8.88
N LEU A 70 -5.44 -11.85 -10.21
CA LEU A 70 -4.16 -11.73 -10.90
C LEU A 70 -3.81 -10.24 -11.04
N ASP A 71 -2.51 -9.93 -10.95
CA ASP A 71 -1.93 -8.61 -11.21
C ASP A 71 -2.55 -7.47 -10.37
N ASP A 72 -2.91 -7.77 -9.12
CA ASP A 72 -3.46 -6.81 -8.16
C ASP A 72 -2.39 -6.10 -7.31
N VAL A 73 -1.12 -6.47 -7.48
CA VAL A 73 0.05 -5.86 -6.83
C VAL A 73 0.99 -5.26 -7.87
N ALA A 74 1.47 -4.03 -7.64
CA ALA A 74 2.45 -3.36 -8.49
C ALA A 74 3.54 -2.67 -7.66
N GLN A 75 4.70 -2.45 -8.28
CA GLN A 75 5.78 -1.64 -7.71
C GLN A 75 5.61 -0.14 -8.00
N GLU A 76 4.69 0.21 -8.90
CA GLU A 76 4.31 1.58 -9.21
C GLU A 76 2.87 1.82 -8.77
N SER A 77 2.62 3.01 -8.24
CA SER A 77 1.31 3.47 -7.79
C SER A 77 0.34 3.57 -8.97
N TRP A 78 -0.87 3.03 -8.83
CA TRP A 78 -1.97 3.28 -9.78
C TRP A 78 -2.61 4.65 -9.56
N LEU A 79 -2.43 5.24 -8.37
CA LEU A 79 -2.85 6.62 -8.11
C LEU A 79 -1.91 7.58 -8.85
N ARG A 80 -2.48 8.36 -9.78
CA ARG A 80 -1.79 9.37 -10.58
C ARG A 80 -2.43 10.73 -10.28
N PRO A 81 -1.85 11.55 -9.39
CA PRO A 81 -2.41 12.85 -9.06
C PRO A 81 -2.26 13.82 -10.24
N GLY A 82 -3.33 14.53 -10.55
CA GLY A 82 -3.32 15.73 -11.38
C GLY A 82 -2.88 16.98 -10.60
N PRO A 83 -2.84 18.15 -11.26
CA PRO A 83 -2.34 19.39 -10.66
C PRO A 83 -3.12 19.89 -9.44
N THR A 84 -4.41 19.59 -9.36
CA THR A 84 -5.31 20.00 -8.28
C THR A 84 -5.67 18.85 -7.33
N ASP A 85 -5.21 17.63 -7.60
CA ASP A 85 -5.50 16.49 -6.75
C ASP A 85 -4.62 16.49 -5.49
N LEU A 86 -5.19 16.02 -4.38
CA LEU A 86 -4.47 15.84 -3.13
C LEU A 86 -4.24 14.35 -2.87
N LEU A 87 -2.97 13.92 -2.88
CA LEU A 87 -2.56 12.58 -2.50
C LEU A 87 -2.14 12.55 -1.02
N LEU A 88 -2.85 11.75 -0.23
CA LEU A 88 -2.59 11.54 1.19
C LEU A 88 -2.19 10.09 1.43
N GLU A 89 -1.22 9.85 2.31
CA GLU A 89 -0.89 8.51 2.78
C GLU A 89 -1.02 8.46 4.30
N VAL A 90 -1.83 7.53 4.78
CA VAL A 90 -2.13 7.35 6.20
C VAL A 90 -1.64 5.99 6.65
N GLY A 91 -0.81 5.96 7.68
CA GLY A 91 -0.31 4.74 8.28
C GLY A 91 0.13 4.95 9.73
N PRO A 92 0.73 3.92 10.33
CA PRO A 92 1.21 3.98 11.71
C PRO A 92 2.37 4.97 11.86
N ARG A 93 2.60 5.41 13.11
CA ARG A 93 3.76 6.24 13.43
C ARG A 93 5.05 5.45 13.17
N LEU A 94 5.97 6.04 12.40
CA LEU A 94 7.21 5.37 11.94
C LEU A 94 8.05 4.77 13.07
N ASN A 95 8.06 5.39 14.24
CA ASN A 95 8.90 4.99 15.38
C ASN A 95 8.39 3.74 16.12
N PHE A 96 7.24 3.17 15.76
CA PHE A 96 6.66 2.02 16.43
C PHE A 96 6.33 0.94 15.42
N SER A 97 6.83 -0.28 15.63
CA SER A 97 6.41 -1.43 14.82
C SER A 97 5.00 -1.83 15.22
N THR A 98 4.12 -2.01 14.24
CA THR A 98 2.77 -2.52 14.51
C THR A 98 2.81 -4.04 14.73
N PRO A 99 1.87 -4.62 15.50
CA PRO A 99 1.72 -6.09 15.54
C PRO A 99 1.52 -6.71 14.14
N THR A 100 0.89 -5.97 13.23
CA THR A 100 0.75 -6.34 11.82
C THR A 100 2.11 -6.51 11.14
N SER A 101 3.04 -5.57 11.37
CA SER A 101 4.41 -5.68 10.86
C SER A 101 5.11 -6.93 11.37
N SER A 102 5.03 -7.24 12.67
CA SER A 102 5.61 -8.46 13.24
C SER A 102 5.08 -9.73 12.58
N ASN A 103 3.77 -9.81 12.31
CA ASN A 103 3.16 -10.95 11.66
C ASN A 103 3.60 -11.09 10.19
N ILE A 104 3.61 -9.99 9.44
CA ILE A 104 4.03 -10.01 8.03
C ILE A 104 5.51 -10.40 7.92
N VAL A 105 6.37 -9.83 8.75
CA VAL A 105 7.80 -10.17 8.79
C VAL A 105 8.00 -11.67 9.08
N SER A 106 7.25 -12.24 10.04
CA SER A 106 7.31 -13.67 10.33
C SER A 106 6.99 -14.54 9.09
N VAL A 107 5.97 -14.16 8.32
CA VAL A 107 5.62 -14.85 7.06
C VAL A 107 6.71 -14.68 6.00
N CYS A 108 7.25 -13.47 5.82
CA CYS A 108 8.35 -13.23 4.88
C CYS A 108 9.57 -14.09 5.21
N GLN A 109 9.98 -14.11 6.48
CA GLN A 109 11.09 -14.91 6.97
C GLN A 109 10.86 -16.41 6.71
N ALA A 110 9.67 -16.93 7.01
CA ALA A 110 9.30 -18.32 6.74
C ALA A 110 9.30 -18.65 5.22
N ALA A 111 9.01 -17.68 4.35
CA ALA A 111 9.08 -17.82 2.90
C ALA A 111 10.52 -17.72 2.33
N GLY A 112 11.52 -17.53 3.19
CA GLY A 112 12.93 -17.38 2.82
C GLY A 112 13.31 -15.96 2.37
N LEU A 113 12.54 -14.94 2.75
CA LEU A 113 12.83 -13.52 2.50
C LEU A 113 13.52 -12.90 3.72
N GLY A 114 14.70 -13.42 4.05
CA GLY A 114 15.39 -13.12 5.31
C GLY A 114 15.80 -11.66 5.50
N ALA A 115 15.89 -10.89 4.42
CA ALA A 115 16.27 -9.49 4.45
C ALA A 115 15.12 -8.53 4.80
N VAL A 116 13.88 -9.03 4.90
CA VAL A 116 12.73 -8.23 5.36
C VAL A 116 12.70 -8.20 6.88
N ASP A 117 12.94 -7.02 7.47
CA ASP A 117 12.92 -6.83 8.93
C ASP A 117 11.72 -6.01 9.43
N ARG A 118 11.05 -5.28 8.53
CA ARG A 118 9.88 -4.47 8.84
C ARG A 118 8.96 -4.33 7.63
N VAL A 119 7.65 -4.47 7.84
CA VAL A 119 6.64 -4.18 6.81
C VAL A 119 5.48 -3.40 7.42
N GLU A 120 5.25 -2.17 6.94
CA GLU A 120 4.11 -1.37 7.40
C GLU A 120 3.08 -1.16 6.29
N PRO A 121 1.85 -1.65 6.49
CA PRO A 121 0.73 -1.31 5.61
C PRO A 121 0.27 0.13 5.85
N THR A 122 0.22 0.92 4.78
CA THR A 122 -0.39 2.25 4.74
C THR A 122 -1.55 2.25 3.75
N ARG A 123 -2.43 3.25 3.86
CA ARG A 123 -3.50 3.49 2.91
C ARG A 123 -3.34 4.86 2.28
N ARG A 124 -3.36 4.88 0.96
CA ARG A 124 -3.25 6.08 0.13
C ARG A 124 -4.64 6.50 -0.33
N TYR A 125 -4.88 7.80 -0.34
CA TYR A 125 -6.11 8.45 -0.77
C TYR A 125 -5.76 9.51 -1.80
N LEU A 126 -6.30 9.38 -3.00
CA LEU A 126 -6.27 10.44 -4.00
C LEU A 126 -7.63 11.14 -3.97
N LEU A 127 -7.63 12.36 -3.46
CA LEU A 127 -8.78 13.24 -3.42
C LEU A 127 -8.76 14.13 -4.67
N SER A 128 -9.80 14.02 -5.48
CA SER A 128 -9.99 14.90 -6.63
C SER A 128 -10.94 16.03 -6.25
N VAL A 129 -10.37 17.23 -6.16
CA VAL A 129 -11.10 18.49 -6.01
C VAL A 129 -11.08 19.22 -7.35
N TRP A 130 -12.06 20.09 -7.56
CA TRP A 130 -12.31 20.83 -8.81
C TRP A 130 -11.01 21.43 -9.44
N PRO A 131 -10.95 21.62 -10.78
CA PRO A 131 -9.90 22.46 -11.38
C PRO A 131 -9.92 23.94 -10.93
#